data_AF-A0A0G9LMD5-F1
#
_entry.id   AF-A0A0G9LMD5-F1
#
_cell.length_a   1.000
_cell.length_b   1.000
_cell.length_c   1.000
_cell.angle_alpha   90.00
_cell.angle_beta   90.00
_cell.angle_gamma   90.00
#
_symmetry.space_group_name_H-M   'P 1'
#
loop_
_entity.id
_entity.type
_entity.pdbx_description
1 polymer ?
#
loop_
_entity_poly.entity_id
_entity_poly.type
_entity_poly.pdbx_seq_one_letter_code
_entity_poly.pdbx_strand_id
1 'polypeptide(L)' 'MKGKIIDYNYFEAFVALEDDTIVKVPLTQVNDYLGIGYVVNIDSNNLSYNTSNQPKIHQDKVIDFF' A
#
# COMPACT_ATOMS: atom_id res chain seq x y z
N MET A 1 2.15 -10.12 -3.90
CA MET A 1 1.59 -9.95 -2.53
C MET A 1 0.08 -10.07 -2.64
N LYS A 2 -0.59 -10.74 -1.70
CA LYS A 2 -2.05 -10.82 -1.70
C LYS A 2 -2.63 -9.69 -0.86
N GLY A 3 -3.80 -9.21 -1.26
CA GLY A 3 -4.55 -8.23 -0.51
C GLY A 3 -6.03 -8.24 -0.87
N LYS A 4 -6.83 -7.50 -0.13
CA LYS A 4 -8.28 -7.36 -0.32
C LYS A 4 -8.62 -5.95 -0.77
N ILE A 5 -9.42 -5.81 -1.81
CA ILE A 5 -9.93 -4.50 -2.24
C ILE A 5 -10.87 -3.95 -1.17
N ILE A 6 -10.60 -2.76 -0.69
CA ILE A 6 -11.43 -2.08 0.33
C ILE A 6 -12.18 -0.87 -0.24
N ASP A 7 -11.65 -0.27 -1.30
CA ASP A 7 -12.28 0.85 -2.00
C ASP A 7 -11.67 1.02 -3.40
N TYR A 8 -12.30 1.80 -4.27
CA TYR A 8 -11.74 2.21 -5.56
C TYR A 8 -12.32 3.53 -6.04
N ASN A 9 -11.52 4.25 -6.82
CA ASN A 9 -11.96 5.42 -7.58
C ASN A 9 -11.88 5.12 -9.08
N TYR A 10 -11.98 6.15 -9.92
CA TYR A 10 -11.99 5.97 -11.38
C TYR A 10 -10.67 5.46 -11.97
N PHE A 11 -9.55 5.56 -11.23
CA PHE A 11 -8.19 5.28 -11.73
C PHE A 11 -7.42 4.28 -10.86
N GLU A 12 -7.75 4.17 -9.57
CA GLU A 12 -6.98 3.48 -8.55
C GLU A 12 -7.89 2.62 -7.66
N ALA A 13 -7.41 1.47 -7.24
CA ALA A 13 -7.99 0.65 -6.19
C ALA A 13 -7.14 0.75 -4.91
N PHE A 14 -7.82 0.76 -3.76
CA PHE A 14 -7.23 0.68 -2.44
C PHE A 14 -7.28 -0.76 -1.97
N VAL A 15 -6.11 -1.33 -1.68
CA VAL A 15 -5.99 -2.73 -1.31
C VAL A 15 -5.33 -2.83 0.07
N ALA A 16 -6.01 -3.50 0.99
CA ALA A 16 -5.46 -3.89 2.28
C ALA A 16 -4.66 -5.18 2.13
N LEU A 17 -3.37 -5.13 2.44
CA LEU A 17 -2.46 -6.27 2.40
C LEU A 17 -2.56 -7.10 3.70
N GLU A 18 -1.94 -8.27 3.71
CA GLU A 18 -1.94 -9.18 4.87
C GLU A 18 -1.20 -8.64 6.10
N ASP A 19 -0.37 -7.60 5.93
CA ASP A 19 0.37 -6.91 7.01
C ASP A 19 -0.35 -5.65 7.51
N ASP A 20 -1.66 -5.53 7.24
CA ASP A 20 -2.52 -4.39 7.54
C ASP A 20 -2.11 -3.06 6.86
N THR A 21 -1.18 -3.10 5.90
CA THR A 21 -0.86 -1.91 5.10
C THR A 21 -1.88 -1.69 3.99
N ILE A 22 -2.17 -0.42 3.69
CA ILE A 22 -3.07 -0.04 2.60
C ILE A 22 -2.22 0.50 1.46
N VAL A 23 -2.31 -0.14 0.30
CA VAL A 23 -1.62 0.27 -0.92
C VAL A 23 -2.62 0.74 -1.96
N LYS A 24 -2.18 1.71 -2.78
CA LYS A 24 -2.92 2.17 -3.95
C LYS A 24 -2.33 1.49 -5.18
N VAL A 25 -3.19 0.87 -5.97
CA VAL A 25 -2.82 0.18 -7.20
C VAL A 25 -3.66 0.69 -8.36
N PRO A 26 -3.07 0.95 -9.55
CA PRO A 26 -3.85 1.28 -10.73
C PRO A 26 -4.87 0.18 -11.03
N LEU A 27 -6.09 0.56 -11.42
CA LEU A 27 -7.13 -0.42 -11.79
C LEU A 27 -6.69 -1.35 -12.93
N THR A 28 -5.77 -0.93 -13.79
CA THR A 28 -5.18 -1.76 -14.85
C THR A 28 -4.39 -2.97 -14.34
N GLN A 29 -3.95 -2.94 -13.07
CA GLN A 29 -3.25 -4.05 -12.42
C GLN A 29 -4.19 -4.97 -11.64
N VAL A 30 -5.44 -4.55 -11.45
CA VAL A 30 -6.49 -5.34 -10.81
C VAL A 30 -7.35 -5.92 -11.93
N ASN A 31 -7.01 -7.14 -12.37
CA ASN A 31 -7.76 -7.82 -13.42
C ASN A 31 -9.24 -7.93 -13.04
N ASP A 32 -10.11 -7.59 -14.00
CA ASP A 32 -11.56 -7.79 -14.01
C ASP A 32 -12.34 -7.19 -12.85
N TYR A 33 -12.30 -5.85 -12.69
CA TYR A 33 -13.32 -5.07 -11.94
C TYR A 33 -13.80 -5.76 -10.65
N LEU A 34 -12.86 -6.33 -9.90
CA LEU A 34 -13.16 -7.11 -8.73
C LEU A 34 -13.77 -6.14 -7.72
N GLY A 35 -14.96 -6.48 -7.22
CA GLY A 35 -15.69 -5.64 -6.30
C GLY A 35 -14.94 -5.45 -4.98
N ILE A 36 -15.44 -4.55 -4.14
CA ILE A 36 -14.99 -4.43 -2.75
C ILE A 36 -15.12 -5.79 -2.06
N GLY A 37 -14.09 -6.19 -1.32
CA GLY A 37 -14.02 -7.45 -0.58
C GLY A 37 -13.34 -8.61 -1.31
N TYR A 38 -13.05 -8.47 -2.61
CA TYR A 38 -12.34 -9.49 -3.37
C TYR A 38 -10.85 -9.51 -3.05
N VAL A 39 -10.27 -10.71 -3.10
CA VAL A 39 -8.83 -10.93 -2.91
C VAL A 39 -8.13 -10.81 -4.25
N VAL A 40 -7.09 -9.98 -4.30
CA VAL A 40 -6.26 -9.72 -5.46
C VAL A 40 -4.82 -10.13 -5.18
N ASN A 41 -4.14 -10.63 -6.21
CA ASN A 41 -2.70 -10.84 -6.15
C ASN A 41 -2.03 -9.68 -6.86
N ILE A 42 -1.37 -8.82 -6.09
CA ILE A 42 -0.65 -7.67 -6.60
C ILE A 42 0.77 -8.08 -6.95
N ASP A 43 1.21 -7.77 -8.16
CA ASP A 43 2.60 -7.91 -8.54
C ASP A 43 3.44 -6.80 -7.90
N SER A 44 4.30 -7.19 -6.96
CA SER A 44 5.20 -6.29 -6.22
C SER A 44 6.22 -5.57 -7.11
N ASN A 45 6.41 -6.01 -8.36
CA ASN A 45 7.34 -5.38 -9.29
C ASN A 45 6.81 -4.08 -9.91
N ASN A 46 5.49 -3.88 -9.95
CA ASN A 46 4.85 -2.69 -10.51
C ASN A 46 4.21 -1.77 -9.46
N LEU A 47 4.28 -2.16 -8.18
CA LEU A 47 4.03 -1.26 -7.07
C LEU A 47 5.19 -0.27 -7.03
N SER A 48 4.95 0.94 -7.54
CA SER A 48 5.70 2.11 -7.10
C SER A 48 5.42 2.25 -5.61
N TYR A 49 6.23 1.59 -4.77
CA TYR A 49 6.33 1.90 -3.37
C TYR A 49 6.86 3.33 -3.32
N ASN A 50 5.95 4.30 -3.41
CA ASN A 50 6.29 5.64 -3.00
C ASN A 50 6.43 5.58 -1.47
N THR A 51 7.60 5.14 -1.02
CA THR A 51 8.05 5.14 0.37
C THR A 51 8.22 6.57 0.90
N SER A 52 7.65 7.58 0.24
CA SER A 52 7.58 8.96 0.75
C SER A 52 6.81 9.06 2.07
N ASN A 53 6.06 8.03 2.48
CA ASN A 53 5.49 7.89 3.82
C ASN A 53 6.27 6.88 4.68
N GLN A 54 7.58 6.73 4.48
CA GLN A 54 8.40 6.09 5.50
C GLN A 54 8.22 6.91 6.77
N PRO A 55 7.79 6.32 7.90
CA PRO A 55 7.87 7.03 9.17
C PRO A 55 9.33 7.42 9.33
N LYS A 56 9.63 8.72 9.27
CA LYS A 56 10.92 9.23 9.71
C LYS A 56 11.00 8.82 11.17
N ILE A 57 11.72 7.74 11.45
CA ILE A 57 12.20 7.47 12.79
C ILE A 57 13.13 8.65 13.06
N HIS A 58 12.60 9.68 13.71
CA HIS A 58 13.43 10.66 14.38
C HIS A 58 14.19 9.85 15.42
N GLN A 59 15.42 9.47 15.09
CA GLN A 59 16.37 9.10 16.12
C GLN A 59 16.49 10.34 16.99
N ASP A 60 15.84 10.31 18.15
CA ASP A 60 16.17 11.22 19.24
C ASP A 60 17.64 10.96 19.56
N LYS A 61 18.52 11.73 18.93
CA LYS A 61 19.88 11.86 19.42
C LYS A 61 19.72 12.48 20.79
N VAL A 62 19.81 11.66 21.83
CA VAL A 62 20.05 12.13 23.18
C VAL A 62 21.39 12.86 23.12
N ILE A 63 21.34 14.18 22.98
CA ILE A 63 22.51 15.04 23.12
C ILE A 63 22.79 15.06 24.61
N ASP A 64 23.72 14.20 25.01
CA ASP A 64 24.22 14.11 26.36
C ASP A 64 25.16 15.28 26.60
N PHE A 65 24.75 16.24 27.42
CA PHE A 65 25.61 17.33 27.87
C PHE A 65 26.30 16.86 29.17
N PHE A 66 27.43 16.16 29.02
CA PHE A 66 28.40 15.95 30.09
C PHE A 66 29.70 16.69 29.79
#